data_AF-A0A2V6PXM7-F1
#
_entry.id   AF-A0A2V6PXM7-F1
#
_cell.length_a   1.000
_cell.length_b   1.000
_cell.length_c   1.000
_cell.angle_alpha   90.00
_cell.angle_beta   90.00
_cell.angle_gamma   90.00
#
_symmetry.space_group_name_H-M   'P 1'
#
loop_
_entity.id
_entity.type
_entity.pdbx_description
1 polymer ?
#
loop_
_entity_poly.entity_id
_entity_poly.type
_entity_poly.pdbx_seq_one_letter_code
_entity_poly.pdbx_strand_id
1 'polypeptide(L)'
;MTPAAPWYIESGQGMGATLGIANDRQAYTLSDRATLLAFSRRVDLKPMVEGDRLLLNIYSVMEVNPANGPRVNTAGGKAFAEFMLAPETQAVIKTFGVDKYGQPLFVPIAGKKDEDF
;
A
#
# COMPACT_ATOMS: atom_id res chain seq x y z
N MET A 1 -14.74 -1.56 18.10
CA MET A 1 -16.12 -1.53 17.56
C MET A 1 -16.26 -2.69 16.60
N THR A 2 -17.33 -3.48 16.70
CA THR A 2 -17.63 -4.55 15.73
C THR A 2 -18.65 -4.01 14.74
N PRO A 3 -18.37 -3.97 13.42
CA PRO A 3 -19.37 -3.57 12.43
C PRO A 3 -20.56 -4.53 12.48
N ALA A 4 -21.78 -4.01 12.67
CA ALA A 4 -23.00 -4.82 12.81
C ALA A 4 -24.20 -4.23 12.05
N ALA A 5 -23.97 -3.29 11.14
CA ALA A 5 -25.04 -2.71 10.35
C ALA A 5 -25.62 -3.76 9.39
N PRO A 6 -26.94 -3.77 9.11
CA PRO A 6 -27.56 -4.77 8.22
C PRO A 6 -27.00 -4.81 6.79
N TRP A 7 -26.38 -3.73 6.33
CA TRP A 7 -25.76 -3.62 5.02
C TRP A 7 -24.29 -4.07 4.99
N TYR A 8 -23.67 -4.32 6.15
CA TYR A 8 -22.29 -4.77 6.24
C TYR A 8 -22.20 -6.25 5.89
N ILE A 9 -21.22 -6.59 5.06
CA ILE A 9 -20.92 -7.97 4.66
C ILE A 9 -19.46 -8.23 5.02
N GLU A 10 -19.24 -9.19 5.92
CA GLU A 10 -17.90 -9.70 6.18
C GLU A 10 -17.54 -10.74 5.12
N SER A 11 -16.49 -10.48 4.33
CA SER A 11 -16.07 -11.46 3.31
C SER A 11 -15.38 -12.67 3.93
N GLY A 12 -14.59 -12.50 4.99
CA GLY A 12 -13.73 -13.54 5.58
C GLY A 12 -12.65 -14.07 4.62
N GLN A 13 -12.38 -13.35 3.53
CA GLN A 13 -11.47 -13.75 2.45
C GLN A 13 -10.36 -12.71 2.23
N GLY A 14 -9.37 -13.05 1.40
CA GLY A 14 -8.36 -12.10 0.93
C GLY A 14 -8.91 -11.06 -0.06
N MET A 15 -8.19 -9.94 -0.21
CA MET A 15 -8.66 -8.74 -0.93
C MET A 15 -9.15 -9.00 -2.36
N GLY A 16 -8.49 -9.88 -3.12
CA GLY A 16 -8.91 -10.21 -4.49
C GLY A 16 -10.30 -10.87 -4.55
N ALA A 17 -10.63 -11.74 -3.61
CA ALA A 17 -11.96 -12.34 -3.49
C ALA A 17 -12.98 -11.32 -2.95
N THR A 18 -12.56 -10.46 -2.02
CA THR A 18 -13.38 -9.35 -1.51
C THR A 18 -13.80 -8.39 -2.64
N LEU A 19 -12.91 -8.07 -3.58
CA LEU A 19 -13.25 -7.27 -4.77
C LEU A 19 -14.26 -7.99 -5.67
N GLY A 20 -14.14 -9.30 -5.87
CA GLY A 20 -15.13 -10.09 -6.60
C GLY A 20 -16.51 -10.04 -5.94
N ILE A 21 -16.57 -10.23 -4.63
CA ILE A 21 -17.82 -10.14 -3.86
C ILE A 21 -18.42 -8.73 -3.97
N ALA A 22 -17.61 -7.68 -3.83
CA ALA A 22 -18.09 -6.31 -3.94
C ALA A 22 -18.65 -6.03 -5.34
N ASN A 23 -17.97 -6.50 -6.38
CA ASN A 23 -18.43 -6.41 -7.77
C ASN A 23 -19.78 -7.11 -7.96
N ASP A 24 -19.90 -8.37 -7.55
CA ASP A 24 -21.11 -9.18 -7.75
C ASP A 24 -22.30 -8.63 -6.96
N ARG A 25 -22.05 -8.05 -5.79
CA ARG A 25 -23.06 -7.45 -4.92
C ARG A 25 -23.36 -5.99 -5.24
N GLN A 26 -22.65 -5.39 -6.19
CA GLN A 26 -22.73 -3.95 -6.47
C GLN A 26 -22.53 -3.12 -5.18
N ALA A 27 -21.54 -3.53 -4.38
CA ALA A 27 -21.23 -2.97 -3.07
C ALA A 27 -19.94 -2.16 -3.09
N TYR A 28 -19.72 -1.40 -2.01
CA TYR A 28 -18.46 -0.69 -1.77
C TYR A 28 -17.50 -1.52 -0.94
N THR A 29 -16.21 -1.36 -1.18
CA THR A 29 -15.16 -1.91 -0.33
C THR A 29 -13.94 -1.00 -0.32
N LEU A 30 -13.21 -1.02 0.79
CA LEU A 30 -11.93 -0.33 0.91
C LEU A 30 -10.83 -1.30 0.44
N SER A 31 -10.05 -0.88 -0.57
CA SER A 31 -8.95 -1.66 -1.13
C SER A 31 -7.75 -0.76 -1.35
N ASP A 32 -6.55 -1.34 -1.29
CA ASP A 32 -5.37 -0.69 -1.83
C ASP A 32 -5.45 -0.62 -3.37
N ARG A 33 -4.76 0.38 -3.94
CA ARG A 33 -4.77 0.65 -5.39
C ARG A 33 -4.11 -0.46 -6.20
N ALA A 34 -3.04 -1.07 -5.68
CA ALA A 34 -2.31 -2.09 -6.42
C ALA A 34 -3.18 -3.34 -6.64
N THR A 35 -3.93 -3.76 -5.62
CA THR A 35 -4.86 -4.88 -5.74
C THR A 35 -6.01 -4.58 -6.69
N LEU A 36 -6.60 -3.38 -6.62
CA LEU A 36 -7.66 -2.98 -7.57
C LEU A 36 -7.14 -3.02 -9.02
N LEU A 37 -5.94 -2.48 -9.28
CA LEU A 37 -5.36 -2.48 -10.62
C LEU A 37 -5.05 -3.88 -11.14
N ALA A 38 -4.57 -4.77 -10.28
CA ALA A 38 -4.33 -6.17 -10.63
C ALA A 38 -5.62 -6.92 -11.01
N PHE A 39 -6.76 -6.52 -10.44
CA PHE A 39 -8.07 -7.14 -10.68
C PHE A 39 -8.96 -6.37 -11.67
N SER A 40 -8.52 -5.21 -12.17
CA SER A 40 -9.29 -4.32 -13.06
C SER A 40 -9.85 -4.98 -14.34
N ARG A 41 -9.25 -6.09 -14.80
CA ARG A 41 -9.77 -6.87 -15.94
C ARG A 41 -10.87 -7.87 -15.56
N ARG A 42 -11.09 -8.11 -14.27
CA ARG A 42 -12.00 -9.12 -13.71
C ARG A 42 -13.21 -8.51 -13.02
N VAL A 43 -13.12 -7.25 -12.60
CA VAL A 43 -14.17 -6.53 -11.88
C VAL A 43 -14.42 -5.18 -12.55
N ASP A 44 -15.66 -4.70 -12.52
CA ASP A 44 -16.06 -3.35 -12.96
C ASP A 44 -16.24 -2.42 -11.74
N LEU A 45 -15.24 -2.41 -10.86
CA LEU A 45 -15.19 -1.52 -9.71
C LEU A 45 -14.36 -0.28 -10.05
N LYS A 46 -14.85 0.89 -9.65
CA LYS A 46 -14.19 2.17 -9.88
C LYS A 46 -13.85 2.84 -8.56
N PRO A 47 -12.71 3.52 -8.44
CA PRO A 47 -12.42 4.35 -7.29
C PRO A 47 -13.51 5.42 -7.12
N MET A 48 -14.13 5.45 -5.95
CA MET A 48 -15.14 6.46 -5.59
C MET A 48 -14.55 7.56 -4.70
N VAL A 49 -13.59 7.18 -3.85
CA VAL A 49 -12.87 8.08 -2.94
C VAL A 49 -11.40 7.67 -2.95
N GLU A 50 -10.51 8.64 -3.17
CA GLU A 50 -9.06 8.44 -3.19
C GLU A 50 -8.33 9.76 -2.89
N GLY A 51 -7.05 9.67 -2.50
CA GLY A 51 -6.19 10.83 -2.25
C GLY A 51 -6.37 11.50 -0.89
N ASP A 52 -7.37 11.10 -0.10
CA ASP A 52 -7.54 11.59 1.26
C ASP A 52 -6.37 11.17 2.16
N ARG A 53 -5.93 12.08 3.05
CA ARG A 53 -4.84 11.84 4.00
C ARG A 53 -5.08 10.60 4.88
N LEU A 54 -6.33 10.31 5.24
CA LEU A 54 -6.71 9.12 6.01
C LEU A 54 -6.48 7.80 5.25
N LEU A 55 -6.34 7.86 3.93
CA LEU A 55 -6.09 6.71 3.06
C LEU A 55 -4.60 6.51 2.75
N LEU A 56 -3.72 7.37 3.29
CA LEU A 56 -2.27 7.21 3.13
C LEU A 56 -1.80 5.96 3.87
N ASN A 57 -1.23 5.03 3.13
CA ASN A 57 -0.54 3.87 3.65
C ASN A 57 0.97 4.11 3.58
N ILE A 58 1.52 4.79 4.58
CA ILE A 58 2.93 5.19 4.64
C ILE A 58 3.81 4.00 5.06
N TYR A 59 4.88 3.78 4.31
CA TYR A 59 5.89 2.78 4.61
C TYR A 59 7.15 3.43 5.17
N SER A 60 7.71 2.82 6.23
CA SER A 60 8.93 3.26 6.89
C SER A 60 9.93 2.10 6.97
N VAL A 61 11.22 2.41 6.84
CA VAL A 61 12.30 1.48 7.15
C VAL A 61 12.78 1.75 8.57
N MET A 62 12.77 0.74 9.44
CA MET A 62 13.22 0.85 10.81
C MET A 62 14.43 -0.04 11.04
N GLU A 63 15.57 0.57 11.37
CA GLU A 63 16.76 -0.15 11.78
C GLU A 63 16.53 -0.81 13.14
N VAL A 64 16.91 -2.09 13.26
CA VAL A 64 16.75 -2.82 14.51
C VAL A 64 17.79 -2.35 15.52
N ASN A 65 17.35 -2.05 16.75
CA ASN A 65 18.24 -1.68 17.84
C ASN A 65 19.30 -2.78 18.08
N PRO A 66 20.61 -2.48 18.00
CA PRO A 66 21.67 -3.47 18.23
C PRO A 66 21.63 -4.12 19.62
N ALA A 67 21.05 -3.44 20.61
CA ALA A 67 20.86 -3.98 21.96
C ALA A 67 19.86 -5.16 22.01
N ASN A 68 19.03 -5.35 20.98
CA ASN A 68 18.05 -6.44 20.91
C ASN A 68 18.68 -7.82 20.63
N GLY A 69 19.98 -7.88 20.35
CA GLY A 69 20.71 -9.15 20.38
C GLY A 69 21.96 -9.17 19.49
N PRO A 70 22.88 -10.11 19.76
CA PRO A 70 24.18 -10.17 19.08
C PRO A 70 24.11 -10.56 17.59
N ARG A 71 22.95 -11.03 17.12
CA ARG A 71 22.72 -11.40 15.71
C ARG A 71 22.20 -10.24 14.86
N VAL A 72 21.96 -9.07 15.45
CA VAL A 72 21.50 -7.90 14.71
C VAL A 72 22.59 -7.45 13.74
N ASN A 73 22.29 -7.48 12.45
CA ASN A 73 23.18 -6.97 11.41
C ASN A 73 22.99 -5.46 11.23
N THR A 74 23.57 -4.68 12.13
CA THR A 74 23.46 -3.21 12.13
C THR A 74 23.94 -2.59 10.82
N ALA A 75 25.07 -3.07 10.29
CA ALA A 75 25.63 -2.55 9.05
C ALA A 75 24.69 -2.80 7.86
N GLY A 76 24.13 -4.01 7.75
CA GLY A 76 23.17 -4.35 6.71
C GLY A 76 21.84 -3.60 6.84
N GLY A 77 21.34 -3.41 8.06
CA GLY A 77 20.13 -2.62 8.32
C GLY A 77 20.29 -1.17 7.86
N LYS A 78 21.42 -0.54 8.25
CA LYS A 78 21.74 0.83 7.82
C LYS A 78 21.91 0.94 6.31
N ALA A 79 22.66 0.01 5.70
CA ALA A 79 22.85 0.01 4.25
C ALA A 79 21.53 -0.13 3.48
N PHE A 80 20.58 -0.92 3.99
CA PHE A 80 19.25 -1.03 3.38
C PHE A 80 18.43 0.25 3.56
N ALA A 81 18.47 0.89 4.73
CA ALA A 81 17.80 2.17 4.94
C ALA A 81 18.34 3.25 4.00
N GLU A 82 19.67 3.37 3.88
CA GLU A 82 20.33 4.29 2.95
C GLU A 82 19.97 3.98 1.50
N PHE A 83 19.97 2.70 1.10
CA PHE A 83 19.55 2.27 -0.23
C PHE A 83 18.11 2.68 -0.54
N MET A 84 17.18 2.47 0.40
CA MET A 84 15.77 2.83 0.21
C MET A 84 15.57 4.35 0.08
N LEU A 85 16.41 5.16 0.73
CA LEU A 85 16.35 6.63 0.67
C LEU A 85 17.12 7.23 -0.52
N ALA A 86 17.99 6.45 -1.18
CA ALA A 86 18.80 6.94 -2.29
C ALA A 86 17.95 7.51 -3.44
N PRO A 87 18.37 8.62 -4.08
CA PRO A 87 17.62 9.24 -5.19
C PRO A 87 17.29 8.27 -6.32
N GLU A 88 18.21 7.37 -6.65
CA GLU A 88 18.05 6.36 -7.71
C GLU A 88 16.95 5.36 -7.35
N THR A 89 16.91 4.90 -6.10
CA THR A 89 15.87 4.00 -5.61
C THR A 89 14.50 4.68 -5.57
N GLN A 90 14.45 5.93 -5.11
CA GLN A 90 13.20 6.72 -5.12
C GLN A 90 12.70 6.93 -6.56
N ALA A 91 13.59 7.09 -7.54
CA ALA A 91 13.23 7.17 -8.96
C ALA A 91 12.64 5.85 -9.48
N VAL A 92 13.22 4.70 -9.10
CA VAL A 92 12.66 3.37 -9.42
C VAL A 92 11.26 3.20 -8.82
N ILE A 93 11.08 3.58 -7.55
CA ILE A 93 9.76 3.54 -6.87
C ILE A 93 8.74 4.39 -7.63
N LYS A 94 9.12 5.60 -8.06
CA LYS A 94 8.26 6.55 -8.79
C LYS A 94 7.68 5.98 -10.08
N THR A 95 8.41 5.07 -10.75
CA THR A 95 8.00 4.50 -12.04
C THR A 95 7.51 3.07 -11.92
N PHE A 96 7.55 2.48 -10.72
CA PHE A 96 7.20 1.09 -10.52
C PHE A 96 5.73 0.82 -10.88
N GLY A 97 5.53 -0.12 -11.81
CA GLY A 97 4.20 -0.56 -12.26
C GLY A 97 3.61 0.24 -13.42
N VAL A 98 4.21 1.36 -13.84
CA VAL A 98 3.70 2.20 -14.94
C VAL A 98 3.54 1.39 -16.23
N ASP A 99 4.54 0.62 -16.64
CA ASP A 99 4.49 -0.16 -17.89
C ASP A 99 3.37 -1.20 -17.91
N LYS A 100 2.99 -1.72 -16.73
CA LYS A 100 2.00 -2.78 -16.58
C LYS A 100 0.59 -2.26 -16.36
N TYR A 101 0.45 -1.18 -15.59
CA TYR A 101 -0.83 -0.68 -15.10
C TYR A 101 -1.19 0.73 -15.60
N GLY A 102 -0.31 1.36 -16.38
CA GLY A 102 -0.49 2.72 -16.91
C GLY A 102 -0.32 3.84 -15.88
N GLN A 103 -0.04 3.50 -14.63
CA GLN A 103 0.15 4.44 -13.53
C GLN A 103 1.12 3.87 -12.47
N PRO A 104 1.80 4.71 -11.69
CA PRO A 104 2.66 4.25 -10.62
C PRO A 104 1.87 3.61 -9.48
N LEU A 105 2.44 2.58 -8.85
CA LEU A 105 1.82 1.91 -7.69
C LEU A 105 2.18 2.55 -6.37
N PHE A 106 3.31 3.27 -6.31
CA PHE A 106 3.83 3.89 -5.10
C PHE A 106 4.25 5.32 -5.39
N VAL A 107 4.15 6.17 -4.36
CA VAL A 107 4.61 7.55 -4.42
C VAL A 107 5.84 7.66 -3.51
N PRO A 108 7.02 8.01 -4.04
CA PRO A 108 8.21 8.22 -3.22
C PRO A 108 8.03 9.46 -2.33
N ILE A 109 8.35 9.31 -1.05
CA ILE A 109 8.21 10.37 -0.05
C ILE A 109 9.45 10.53 0.84
N ALA A 110 10.59 9.98 0.45
CA ALA A 110 11.82 10.17 1.21
C ALA A 110 12.11 11.67 1.43
N GLY A 111 12.38 12.05 2.68
CA GLY A 111 12.62 13.43 3.08
C GLY A 111 11.37 14.29 3.30
N LYS A 112 10.16 13.75 3.07
CA LYS A 112 8.90 14.42 3.44
C LYS A 112 8.56 14.21 4.91
N LYS A 113 7.83 15.17 5.46
CA LYS A 113 7.25 15.14 6.80
C LYS A 113 5.76 14.93 6.73
N ASP A 114 5.16 14.55 7.85
CA ASP A 114 3.72 14.44 7.99
C ASP A 114 2.97 15.72 7.61
N GLU A 115 3.59 16.89 7.74
CA GLU A 115 3.04 18.19 7.36
C GLU A 115 2.90 18.38 5.84
N ASP A 116 3.63 17.60 5.04
CA ASP A 116 3.66 17.71 3.57
C ASP A 116 2.49 16.99 2.88
N PHE A 117 1.51 16.51 3.66
CA PHE A 117 0.39 15.65 3.22
C PHE A 117 -0.99 16.17 3.62
#